data_AF-A0A2I1IJ57-F1
#
_entry.id   AF-A0A2I1IJ57-F1
#
_cell.length_a   1.000
_cell.length_b   1.000
_cell.length_c   1.000
_cell.angle_alpha   90.00
_cell.angle_beta   90.00
_cell.angle_gamma   90.00
#
_symmetry.space_group_name_H-M   'P 1'
#
loop_
_entity.id
_entity.type
_entity.pdbx_description
1 polymer ?
#
loop_
_entity_poly.entity_id
_entity_poly.type
_entity_poly.pdbx_seq_one_letter_code
_entity_poly.pdbx_strand_id
1 'polypeptide(L)'
;MVAARRSFLDSGLYSQLAADVARCAVEEAQSGSALAAPADEVPAAEEPADQLAAGEVETGSPAPLTVLDAGCGTGYYCAAVLSACAEAGVAARAYAFDSAPAAAAAAAKAHPGITAFTWDVYRPLPLEDSSVDVILSVFSPRVPAEFHRVLKPGGALITARPTQRHLAALLQSHDGTVSIDEHKESRLQRSLEPFFAEGERRLVNHPLHLSARQARELIGMTPSARHIDPHIFTDDVTAEFSVVVSPWHRRSGGQADR
;
A
#
# COMPACT_ATOMS: atom_id res chain seq x y z
N MET A 1 8.82 -7.43 18.61
CA MET A 1 8.35 -6.37 17.68
C MET A 1 7.24 -6.85 16.75
N VAL A 2 7.46 -7.84 15.86
CA VAL A 2 6.43 -8.32 14.90
C VAL A 2 5.16 -8.85 15.58
N ALA A 3 5.28 -9.65 16.64
CA ALA A 3 4.13 -10.15 17.40
C ALA A 3 3.31 -9.05 18.08
N ALA A 4 3.99 -8.04 18.66
CA ALA A 4 3.34 -6.86 19.25
C ALA A 4 2.62 -6.04 18.18
N ARG A 5 3.24 -5.82 17.03
CA ARG A 5 2.62 -5.15 15.88
C ARG A 5 1.37 -5.88 15.40
N ARG A 6 1.45 -7.21 15.28
CA ARG A 6 0.31 -8.05 14.92
C ARG A 6 -0.82 -7.92 15.95
N SER A 7 -0.52 -8.13 17.23
CA SER A 7 -1.54 -8.01 18.29
C SER A 7 -2.20 -6.63 18.31
N PHE A 8 -1.44 -5.56 18.06
CA PHE A 8 -1.97 -4.22 18.01
C PHE A 8 -2.88 -4.02 16.79
N LEU A 9 -2.44 -4.42 15.60
CA LEU A 9 -3.25 -4.28 14.38
C LEU A 9 -4.52 -5.15 14.42
N ASP A 10 -4.41 -6.38 14.92
CA ASP A 10 -5.52 -7.31 15.10
C ASP A 10 -6.54 -6.81 16.15
N SER A 11 -6.19 -5.81 16.97
CA SER A 11 -7.15 -5.18 17.89
C SER A 11 -8.17 -4.26 17.19
N GLY A 12 -8.00 -4.00 15.89
CA GLY A 12 -8.93 -3.23 15.08
C GLY A 12 -8.79 -1.70 15.18
N LEU A 13 -7.86 -1.20 16.01
CA LEU A 13 -7.60 0.24 16.15
C LEU A 13 -7.22 0.93 14.83
N TYR A 14 -6.66 0.18 13.88
CA TYR A 14 -6.24 0.63 12.54
C TYR A 14 -7.13 0.05 11.42
N SER A 15 -8.29 -0.53 11.76
CA SER A 15 -9.20 -1.15 10.79
C SER A 15 -9.73 -0.16 9.75
N GLN A 16 -10.08 1.07 10.16
CA GLN A 16 -10.53 2.11 9.25
C GLN A 16 -9.47 2.46 8.19
N LEU A 17 -8.19 2.55 8.59
CA LEU A 17 -7.11 2.78 7.63
C LEU A 17 -6.98 1.60 6.65
N ALA A 18 -7.07 0.37 7.13
CA ALA A 18 -7.02 -0.80 6.25
C ALA A 18 -8.18 -0.84 5.25
N ALA A 19 -9.40 -0.52 5.70
CA ALA A 19 -10.57 -0.39 4.84
C ALA A 19 -10.38 0.71 3.78
N ASP A 20 -9.82 1.86 4.16
CA ASP A 20 -9.60 2.97 3.24
C ASP A 20 -8.50 2.71 2.21
N VAL A 21 -7.42 2.04 2.61
CA VAL A 21 -6.37 1.56 1.69
C VAL A 21 -6.95 0.50 0.74
N ALA A 22 -7.71 -0.46 1.26
CA ALA A 22 -8.32 -1.53 0.48
C ALA A 22 -9.31 -1.00 -0.56
N ARG A 23 -10.24 -0.14 -0.14
CA ARG A 23 -11.19 0.51 -1.03
C ARG A 23 -10.49 1.30 -2.13
N CYS A 24 -9.50 2.12 -1.77
CA CYS A 24 -8.75 2.91 -2.75
C CYS A 24 -8.02 2.00 -3.75
N ALA A 25 -7.39 0.92 -3.30
CA ALA A 25 -6.75 -0.05 -4.20
C ALA A 25 -7.74 -0.72 -5.17
N VAL A 26 -8.94 -1.07 -4.72
CA VAL A 26 -9.98 -1.67 -5.58
C VAL A 26 -10.52 -0.66 -6.59
N GLU A 27 -10.80 0.57 -6.18
CA GLU A 27 -11.28 1.66 -7.06
C GLU A 27 -10.27 1.96 -8.17
N GLU A 28 -8.98 2.05 -7.81
CA GLU A 28 -7.90 2.29 -8.77
C GLU A 28 -7.68 1.10 -9.71
N ALA A 29 -7.76 -0.13 -9.20
CA ALA A 29 -7.65 -1.34 -10.01
C ALA A 29 -8.75 -1.43 -11.09
N GLN A 30 -9.99 -1.10 -10.72
CA GLN A 30 -11.12 -1.10 -11.65
C GLN A 30 -11.03 0.04 -12.68
N SER A 31 -10.60 1.23 -12.24
CA SER A 31 -10.42 2.39 -13.12
C SER A 31 -9.26 2.19 -14.11
N GLY A 32 -8.14 1.62 -13.66
CA GLY A 32 -7.00 1.28 -14.49
C GLY A 32 -7.31 0.16 -15.49
N SER A 33 -8.09 -0.86 -15.08
CA SER A 33 -8.57 -1.91 -15.98
C SER A 33 -9.48 -1.36 -17.09
N ALA A 34 -10.32 -0.35 -16.79
CA ALA A 34 -11.16 0.30 -17.79
C ALA A 34 -10.33 1.09 -18.82
N LEU A 35 -9.20 1.66 -18.40
CA LEU A 35 -8.25 2.37 -19.29
C LEU A 35 -7.35 1.41 -20.10
N ALA A 36 -7.18 0.18 -19.65
CA ALA A 36 -6.36 -0.85 -20.30
C ALA A 36 -7.15 -1.74 -21.28
N ALA A 37 -8.48 -1.64 -21.32
CA ALA A 37 -9.27 -2.29 -22.35
C ALA A 37 -8.86 -1.72 -23.72
N PRO A 38 -8.56 -2.57 -24.73
CA PRO A 38 -8.23 -2.07 -26.05
C PRO A 38 -9.40 -1.24 -26.58
N ALA A 39 -9.10 -0.02 -27.05
CA ALA A 39 -10.01 0.72 -27.90
C ALA A 39 -10.14 -0.06 -29.22
N ASP A 40 -11.16 -0.91 -29.32
CA ASP A 40 -11.58 -1.47 -30.61
C ASP A 40 -12.17 -0.34 -31.46
N GLU A 41 -11.29 0.37 -32.16
CA GLU A 41 -11.59 0.99 -33.45
C GLU A 41 -10.81 0.23 -34.53
N VAL A 42 -11.37 -0.89 -34.97
CA VAL A 42 -11.06 -1.45 -36.28
C VAL A 42 -12.06 -0.84 -37.25
N PRO A 43 -11.64 -0.03 -38.25
CA PRO A 43 -12.58 0.43 -39.27
C PRO A 43 -13.01 -0.78 -40.10
N ALA A 44 -14.32 -0.91 -40.26
CA ALA A 44 -14.95 -1.94 -41.07
C ALA A 44 -14.44 -1.89 -42.51
N ALA A 45 -13.87 -3.01 -42.97
CA ALA A 45 -13.76 -3.34 -44.38
C ALA A 45 -14.54 -4.64 -44.63
N GLU A 46 -15.71 -4.51 -45.23
CA GLU A 46 -16.46 -5.51 -46.02
C GLU A 46 -15.52 -6.14 -47.08
N GLU A 47 -15.45 -7.42 -47.46
CA GLU A 47 -16.19 -8.70 -47.41
C GLU A 47 -15.24 -9.79 -48.04
N PRO A 48 -15.57 -11.08 -48.32
CA PRO A 48 -16.47 -12.06 -47.68
C PRO A 48 -15.83 -13.46 -47.40
N ALA A 49 -16.56 -14.22 -46.59
CA ALA A 49 -16.74 -15.69 -46.50
C ALA A 49 -15.67 -16.68 -47.00
N ASP A 50 -15.09 -17.43 -46.05
CA ASP A 50 -15.04 -18.90 -46.16
C ASP A 50 -15.12 -19.56 -44.78
N GLN A 51 -16.04 -20.51 -44.64
CA GLN A 51 -16.43 -21.18 -43.40
C GLN A 51 -15.41 -22.23 -42.97
N LEU A 52 -14.88 -22.15 -41.74
CA LEU A 52 -14.33 -23.29 -41.01
C LEU A 52 -14.51 -23.11 -39.49
N ALA A 53 -15.39 -23.95 -38.92
CA ALA A 53 -15.51 -24.39 -37.54
C ALA A 53 -15.24 -23.39 -36.40
N ALA A 54 -16.34 -22.93 -35.79
CA ALA A 54 -16.35 -22.30 -34.47
C ALA A 54 -15.81 -23.26 -33.40
N GLY A 55 -14.54 -23.08 -33.04
CA GLY A 55 -14.10 -23.34 -31.67
C GLY A 55 -14.38 -22.09 -30.86
N GLU A 56 -15.24 -22.20 -29.85
CA GLU A 56 -15.42 -21.15 -28.85
C GLU A 56 -14.03 -20.79 -28.30
N VAL A 57 -13.56 -19.59 -28.62
CA VAL A 57 -12.48 -18.98 -27.88
C VAL A 57 -13.07 -18.75 -26.49
N GLU A 58 -12.77 -19.64 -25.55
CA GLU A 58 -12.88 -19.30 -24.14
C GLU A 58 -12.12 -17.99 -23.97
N THR A 59 -12.86 -16.90 -23.81
CA THR A 59 -12.33 -15.62 -23.37
C THR A 59 -11.80 -15.88 -21.97
N GLY A 60 -10.52 -16.27 -21.92
CA GLY A 60 -9.84 -16.64 -20.69
C GLY A 60 -10.09 -15.56 -19.66
N SER A 61 -10.48 -15.97 -18.44
CA SER A 61 -10.73 -15.03 -17.36
C SER A 61 -9.55 -14.05 -17.27
N PRO A 62 -9.82 -12.73 -17.13
CA PRO A 62 -8.76 -11.74 -17.07
C PRO A 62 -7.74 -12.13 -16.00
N ALA A 63 -6.45 -11.94 -16.31
CA ALA A 63 -5.37 -12.26 -15.39
C ALA A 63 -5.59 -11.56 -14.04
N PRO A 64 -5.25 -12.20 -12.91
CA PRO A 64 -5.51 -11.63 -11.60
C PRO A 64 -4.73 -10.32 -11.41
N LEU A 65 -5.38 -9.36 -10.74
CA LEU A 65 -4.77 -8.12 -10.28
C LEU A 65 -3.51 -8.44 -9.46
N THR A 66 -2.39 -7.83 -9.82
CA THR A 66 -1.13 -8.01 -9.12
C THR A 66 -0.86 -6.81 -8.22
N VAL A 67 -0.90 -7.04 -6.91
CA VAL A 67 -0.61 -6.06 -5.86
C VAL A 67 0.83 -6.22 -5.38
N LEU A 68 1.56 -5.13 -5.16
CA LEU A 68 2.87 -5.13 -4.52
C LEU A 68 2.82 -4.36 -3.20
N ASP A 69 3.10 -5.01 -2.08
CA ASP A 69 3.22 -4.35 -0.77
C ASP A 69 4.70 -4.10 -0.41
N ALA A 70 5.13 -2.85 -0.51
CA ALA A 70 6.52 -2.43 -0.28
C ALA A 70 6.71 -2.01 1.19
N GLY A 71 7.39 -2.85 1.97
CA GLY A 71 7.48 -2.69 3.43
C GLY A 71 6.26 -3.27 4.15
N CYS A 72 5.93 -4.51 3.81
CA CYS A 72 4.65 -5.13 4.14
C CYS A 72 4.41 -5.39 5.64
N GLY A 73 5.45 -5.36 6.48
CA GLY A 73 5.33 -5.66 7.90
C GLY A 73 4.70 -7.04 8.11
N THR A 74 3.53 -7.09 8.77
CA THR A 74 2.80 -8.33 9.03
C THR A 74 1.89 -8.76 7.87
N GLY A 75 1.86 -8.02 6.74
CA GLY A 75 0.94 -8.24 5.62
C GLY A 75 -0.49 -7.76 5.87
N TYR A 76 -0.73 -6.99 6.95
CA TYR A 76 -2.07 -6.59 7.40
C TYR A 76 -2.87 -5.81 6.34
N TYR A 77 -2.27 -4.78 5.74
CA TYR A 77 -2.95 -3.96 4.72
C TYR A 77 -3.11 -4.71 3.39
N CYS A 78 -2.08 -5.47 3.00
CA CYS A 78 -2.13 -6.31 1.81
C CYS A 78 -3.25 -7.37 1.89
N ALA A 79 -3.40 -8.04 3.04
CA ALA A 79 -4.48 -8.99 3.27
C ALA A 79 -5.87 -8.33 3.18
N ALA A 80 -6.03 -7.11 3.71
CA ALA A 80 -7.27 -6.35 3.59
C ALA A 80 -7.60 -6.00 2.13
N VAL A 81 -6.61 -5.59 1.34
CA VAL A 81 -6.77 -5.33 -0.11
C VAL A 81 -7.23 -6.60 -0.83
N LEU A 82 -6.57 -7.74 -0.62
CA LEU A 82 -6.95 -9.00 -1.28
C LEU A 82 -8.36 -9.46 -0.89
N SER A 83 -8.75 -9.26 0.37
CA SER A 83 -10.10 -9.58 0.85
C SER A 83 -11.15 -8.69 0.16
N ALA A 84 -10.90 -7.38 0.08
CA ALA A 84 -11.78 -6.44 -0.61
C ALA A 84 -11.86 -6.71 -2.12
N CYS A 85 -10.77 -7.12 -2.76
CA CYS A 85 -10.80 -7.57 -4.16
C CYS A 85 -11.72 -8.78 -4.32
N ALA A 86 -11.61 -9.79 -3.46
CA ALA A 86 -12.46 -10.97 -3.51
C ALA A 86 -13.95 -10.63 -3.29
N GLU A 87 -14.26 -9.73 -2.35
CA GLU A 87 -15.62 -9.22 -2.13
C GLU A 87 -16.17 -8.46 -3.35
N ALA A 88 -15.31 -7.75 -4.08
CA ALA A 88 -15.65 -7.06 -5.32
C ALA A 88 -15.66 -7.98 -6.56
N GLY A 89 -15.44 -9.29 -6.40
CA GLY A 89 -15.38 -10.25 -7.52
C GLY A 89 -14.13 -10.11 -8.40
N VAL A 90 -13.09 -9.44 -7.90
CA VAL A 90 -11.82 -9.23 -8.60
C VAL A 90 -10.80 -10.28 -8.13
N ALA A 91 -10.38 -11.16 -9.04
CA ALA A 91 -9.27 -12.08 -8.76
C ALA A 91 -7.98 -11.28 -8.53
N ALA A 92 -7.31 -11.46 -7.40
CA ALA A 92 -6.10 -10.73 -7.05
C ALA A 92 -5.07 -11.63 -6.37
N ARG A 93 -3.79 -11.28 -6.57
CA ARG A 93 -2.63 -11.87 -5.90
C ARG A 93 -1.71 -10.75 -5.41
N ALA A 94 -0.89 -11.03 -4.42
CA ALA A 94 0.07 -10.07 -3.93
C ALA A 94 1.49 -10.60 -3.83
N TYR A 95 2.43 -9.74 -4.20
CA TYR A 95 3.82 -9.83 -3.80
C TYR A 95 4.04 -8.88 -2.62
N ALA A 96 4.64 -9.35 -1.55
CA ALA A 96 4.85 -8.54 -0.35
C ALA A 96 6.29 -8.68 0.13
N PHE A 97 6.97 -7.56 0.41
CA PHE A 97 8.34 -7.67 0.90
C PHE A 97 8.63 -6.72 2.05
N ASP A 98 9.55 -7.17 2.91
CA ASP A 98 10.08 -6.41 4.03
C ASP A 98 11.55 -6.79 4.22
N SER A 99 12.37 -5.88 4.76
CA SER A 99 13.77 -6.19 5.05
C SER A 99 13.91 -7.11 6.27
N ALA A 100 12.89 -7.20 7.12
CA ALA A 100 12.89 -8.07 8.29
C ALA A 100 12.34 -9.48 7.95
N PRO A 101 13.12 -10.57 8.11
CA PRO A 101 12.65 -11.92 7.82
C PRO A 101 11.40 -12.33 8.62
N ALA A 102 11.30 -11.89 9.87
CA ALA A 102 10.13 -12.17 10.70
C ALA A 102 8.85 -11.47 10.22
N ALA A 103 8.99 -10.29 9.59
CA ALA A 103 7.88 -9.56 8.99
C ALA A 103 7.41 -10.28 7.72
N ALA A 104 8.30 -10.56 6.78
CA ALA A 104 7.99 -11.31 5.56
C ALA A 104 7.34 -12.68 5.87
N ALA A 105 7.85 -13.41 6.86
CA ALA A 105 7.27 -14.69 7.29
C ALA A 105 5.88 -14.54 7.92
N ALA A 106 5.59 -13.42 8.58
CA ALA A 106 4.24 -13.12 9.09
C ALA A 106 3.29 -12.75 7.93
N ALA A 107 3.76 -11.93 6.97
CA ALA A 107 2.98 -11.54 5.81
C ALA A 107 2.57 -12.73 4.93
N ALA A 108 3.47 -13.69 4.70
CA ALA A 108 3.15 -14.94 3.98
C ALA A 108 2.00 -15.75 4.62
N LYS A 109 1.77 -15.57 5.93
CA LYS A 109 0.71 -16.28 6.68
C LYS A 109 -0.55 -15.45 6.84
N ALA A 110 -0.55 -14.18 6.45
CA ALA A 110 -1.67 -13.28 6.65
C ALA A 110 -2.83 -13.58 5.69
N HIS A 111 -2.54 -14.04 4.47
CA HIS A 111 -3.53 -14.39 3.47
C HIS A 111 -2.94 -15.37 2.43
N PRO A 112 -3.68 -16.39 1.95
CA PRO A 112 -3.16 -17.39 1.00
C PRO A 112 -2.74 -16.81 -0.36
N GLY A 113 -3.29 -15.65 -0.74
CA GLY A 113 -2.91 -14.93 -1.96
C GLY A 113 -1.63 -14.10 -1.86
N ILE A 114 -0.92 -14.12 -0.71
CA ILE A 114 0.33 -13.36 -0.51
C ILE A 114 1.54 -14.26 -0.74
N THR A 115 2.39 -13.89 -1.69
CA THR A 115 3.75 -14.39 -1.83
C THR A 115 4.71 -13.38 -1.20
N ALA A 116 5.26 -13.71 -0.02
CA ALA A 116 6.15 -12.80 0.69
C ALA A 116 7.63 -13.21 0.63
N PHE A 117 8.51 -12.23 0.55
CA PHE A 117 9.96 -12.43 0.52
C PHE A 117 10.71 -11.30 1.22
N THR A 118 11.98 -11.52 1.55
CA THR A 118 12.82 -10.47 2.12
C THR A 118 13.47 -9.65 1.03
N TRP A 119 13.37 -8.32 1.10
CA TRP A 119 14.02 -7.43 0.13
C TRP A 119 14.36 -6.08 0.74
N ASP A 120 15.43 -5.46 0.23
CA ASP A 120 15.75 -4.07 0.51
C ASP A 120 15.10 -3.18 -0.56
N VAL A 121 14.14 -2.34 -0.13
CA VAL A 121 13.37 -1.47 -1.02
C VAL A 121 14.26 -0.52 -1.85
N TYR A 122 15.47 -0.21 -1.37
CA TYR A 122 16.41 0.68 -2.08
C TYR A 122 17.23 -0.04 -3.16
N ARG A 123 17.09 -1.37 -3.29
CA ARG A 123 17.67 -2.16 -4.38
C ARG A 123 16.65 -2.30 -5.50
N PRO A 124 17.11 -2.44 -6.77
CA PRO A 124 16.21 -2.73 -7.87
C PRO A 124 15.29 -3.91 -7.53
N LEU A 125 13.99 -3.74 -7.69
CA LEU A 125 12.98 -4.76 -7.40
C LEU A 125 13.15 -5.94 -8.36
N PRO A 126 13.05 -7.19 -7.88
CA PRO A 126 13.18 -8.39 -8.69
C PRO A 126 11.88 -8.67 -9.44
N LEU A 127 11.37 -7.65 -10.14
CA LEU A 127 10.11 -7.64 -10.86
C LEU A 127 10.34 -7.01 -12.23
N GLU A 128 9.64 -7.53 -13.22
CA GLU A 128 9.65 -7.01 -14.59
C GLU A 128 9.04 -5.62 -14.64
N ASP A 129 9.42 -4.86 -15.67
CA ASP A 129 8.81 -3.57 -15.98
C ASP A 129 7.30 -3.75 -16.23
N SER A 130 6.49 -2.81 -15.75
CA SER A 130 5.03 -2.81 -15.98
C SER A 130 4.35 -4.14 -15.65
N SER A 131 4.71 -4.76 -14.52
CA SER A 131 4.19 -6.07 -14.07
C SER A 131 3.19 -5.99 -12.93
N VAL A 132 3.08 -4.83 -12.26
CA VAL A 132 2.23 -4.61 -11.09
C VAL A 132 1.10 -3.65 -11.42
N ASP A 133 -0.10 -3.93 -10.91
CA ASP A 133 -1.29 -3.07 -11.10
C ASP A 133 -1.41 -2.03 -9.98
N VAL A 134 -1.17 -2.45 -8.73
CA VAL A 134 -1.26 -1.58 -7.55
C VAL A 134 -0.05 -1.76 -6.64
N ILE A 135 0.60 -0.67 -6.25
CA ILE A 135 1.65 -0.69 -5.22
C ILE A 135 1.10 -0.10 -3.92
N LEU A 136 1.37 -0.73 -2.78
CA LEU A 136 1.07 -0.22 -1.46
C LEU A 136 2.36 0.29 -0.81
N SER A 137 2.31 1.51 -0.27
CA SER A 137 3.35 2.08 0.59
C SER A 137 2.70 2.68 1.83
N VAL A 138 2.48 1.82 2.84
CA VAL A 138 1.81 2.19 4.10
C VAL A 138 2.85 2.37 5.20
N PHE A 139 3.11 3.61 5.61
CA PHE A 139 4.18 3.97 6.55
C PHE A 139 5.58 3.50 6.12
N SER A 140 5.78 3.22 4.84
CA SER A 140 7.02 2.66 4.30
C SER A 140 7.77 3.66 3.41
N PRO A 141 9.07 3.43 3.15
CA PRO A 141 9.83 4.22 2.19
C PRO A 141 9.22 4.16 0.78
N ARG A 142 9.42 5.24 0.03
CA ARG A 142 8.96 5.36 -1.35
C ARG A 142 10.17 5.49 -2.27
N VAL A 143 10.21 4.70 -3.33
CA VAL A 143 11.31 4.69 -4.31
C VAL A 143 10.72 5.00 -5.68
N PRO A 144 10.55 6.29 -6.02
CA PRO A 144 9.68 6.73 -7.11
C PRO A 144 10.02 6.12 -8.47
N ALA A 145 11.30 6.13 -8.86
CA ALA A 145 11.74 5.59 -10.15
C ALA A 145 11.46 4.09 -10.28
N GLU A 146 11.73 3.33 -9.22
CA GLU A 146 11.56 1.88 -9.25
C GLU A 146 10.09 1.47 -9.15
N PHE A 147 9.30 2.20 -8.37
CA PHE A 147 7.85 2.01 -8.35
C PHE A 147 7.24 2.36 -9.71
N HIS A 148 7.71 3.40 -10.38
CA HIS A 148 7.26 3.76 -11.73
C HIS A 148 7.62 2.70 -12.76
N ARG A 149 8.81 2.10 -12.65
CA ARG A 149 9.29 1.04 -13.55
C ARG A 149 8.39 -0.19 -13.50
N VAL A 150 8.10 -0.71 -12.31
CA VAL A 150 7.33 -1.96 -12.15
C VAL A 150 5.82 -1.77 -12.30
N LEU A 151 5.30 -0.55 -12.12
CA LEU A 151 3.88 -0.26 -12.25
C LEU A 151 3.44 -0.21 -13.72
N LYS A 152 2.33 -0.89 -14.04
CA LYS A 152 1.72 -0.87 -15.37
C LYS A 152 1.26 0.54 -15.76
N PRO A 153 1.19 0.86 -17.07
CA PRO A 153 0.36 1.97 -17.53
C PRO A 153 -1.06 1.83 -16.98
N GLY A 154 -1.63 2.90 -16.42
CA GLY A 154 -2.93 2.86 -15.75
C GLY A 154 -2.92 2.28 -14.33
N GLY A 155 -1.78 1.79 -13.83
CA GLY A 155 -1.64 1.36 -12.45
C GLY A 155 -1.50 2.53 -11.46
N ALA A 156 -1.69 2.22 -10.18
CA ALA A 156 -1.64 3.20 -9.09
C ALA A 156 -0.70 2.81 -7.94
N LEU A 157 -0.07 3.81 -7.33
CA LEU A 157 0.61 3.71 -6.05
C LEU A 157 -0.31 4.26 -4.96
N ILE A 158 -0.65 3.46 -3.96
CA ILE A 158 -1.42 3.88 -2.79
C ILE A 158 -0.46 4.15 -1.64
N THR A 159 -0.46 5.39 -1.15
CA THR A 159 0.36 5.79 0.00
C THR A 159 -0.52 6.04 1.21
N ALA A 160 -0.07 5.63 2.40
CA ALA A 160 -0.68 6.01 3.67
C ALA A 160 0.39 6.61 4.59
N ARG A 161 0.19 7.88 4.97
CA ARG A 161 1.22 8.72 5.57
C ARG A 161 0.70 9.42 6.83
N PRO A 162 1.48 9.43 7.93
CA PRO A 162 1.04 10.08 9.15
C PRO A 162 1.08 11.60 8.96
N THR A 163 0.05 12.30 9.42
CA THR A 163 0.11 13.77 9.52
C THR A 163 0.93 14.17 10.75
N GLN A 164 1.25 15.45 10.89
CA GLN A 164 1.86 15.96 12.13
C GLN A 164 1.04 15.70 13.39
N ARG A 165 -0.29 15.59 13.25
CA ARG A 165 -1.19 15.35 14.36
C ARG A 165 -1.17 13.89 14.82
N HIS A 166 -0.67 12.98 13.97
CA HIS A 166 -0.65 11.57 14.28
C HIS A 166 0.20 11.30 15.53
N LEU A 167 -0.46 10.86 16.60
CA LEU A 167 0.15 10.54 17.88
C LEU A 167 0.91 11.71 18.52
N ALA A 168 0.67 12.95 18.09
CA ALA A 168 1.45 14.11 18.53
C ALA A 168 1.43 14.27 20.05
N ALA A 169 0.25 14.21 20.68
CA ALA A 169 0.12 14.32 22.14
C ALA A 169 0.77 13.15 22.90
N LEU A 170 0.74 11.94 22.33
CA LEU A 170 1.38 10.75 22.91
C LEU A 170 2.91 10.84 22.86
N LEU A 171 3.44 11.47 21.81
CA LEU A 171 4.85 11.63 21.53
C LEU A 171 5.46 12.86 22.23
N GLN A 172 4.74 13.98 22.32
CA GLN A 172 5.23 15.23 22.94
C GLN A 172 5.20 15.23 24.47
N SER A 173 4.49 14.29 25.10
CA SER A 173 4.41 14.16 26.56
C SER A 173 5.69 13.62 27.20
N HIS A 174 6.72 13.28 26.41
CA HIS A 174 7.93 12.62 26.88
C HIS A 174 9.18 13.24 26.23
N ASP A 175 10.22 13.51 27.02
CA ASP A 175 11.48 14.10 26.55
C ASP A 175 12.20 13.15 25.58
N GLY A 176 12.67 13.67 24.43
CA GLY A 176 13.50 12.92 23.46
C GLY A 176 12.85 12.62 22.11
N THR A 177 11.65 13.13 21.85
CA THR A 177 10.86 12.70 20.69
C THR A 177 11.28 13.32 19.37
N VAL A 178 11.44 12.47 18.35
CA VAL A 178 11.60 12.89 16.96
C VAL A 178 10.23 13.38 16.47
N SER A 179 10.07 14.70 16.34
CA SER A 179 8.93 15.29 15.65
C SER A 179 8.89 14.75 14.21
N ILE A 180 7.69 14.51 13.68
CA ILE A 180 7.50 14.22 12.27
C ILE A 180 7.95 15.47 11.50
N ASP A 181 9.15 15.42 10.92
CA ASP A 181 9.71 16.50 10.12
C ASP A 181 8.85 16.73 8.87
N GLU A 182 8.03 17.78 8.89
CA GLU A 182 7.21 18.22 7.77
C GLU A 182 8.02 18.39 6.49
N HIS A 183 9.25 18.88 6.61
CA HIS A 183 10.10 19.07 5.45
C HIS A 183 10.55 17.73 4.88
N LYS A 184 10.70 16.68 5.70
CA LYS A 184 11.03 15.34 5.22
C LYS A 184 9.87 14.71 4.46
N GLU A 185 8.66 14.76 4.99
CA GLU A 185 7.49 14.19 4.30
C GLU A 185 7.15 14.99 3.03
N SER A 186 7.24 16.32 3.09
CA SER A 186 7.06 17.18 1.91
C SER A 186 8.13 16.91 0.83
N ARG A 187 9.38 16.67 1.22
CA ARG A 187 10.45 16.27 0.28
C ARG A 187 10.15 14.91 -0.38
N LEU A 188 9.67 13.94 0.39
CA LEU A 188 9.29 12.63 -0.14
C LEU A 188 8.11 12.74 -1.10
N GLN A 189 7.11 13.56 -0.80
CA GLN A 189 5.99 13.83 -1.70
C GLN A 189 6.47 14.44 -3.02
N ARG A 190 7.31 15.48 -2.94
CA ARG A 190 7.88 16.13 -4.13
C ARG A 190 8.71 15.17 -4.99
N SER A 191 9.34 14.17 -4.38
CA SER A 191 10.09 13.15 -5.13
C SER A 191 9.20 12.24 -5.99
N LEU A 192 7.90 12.14 -5.70
CA LEU A 192 6.96 11.36 -6.50
C LEU A 192 6.45 12.14 -7.72
N GLU A 193 6.37 13.47 -7.65
CA GLU A 193 5.77 14.33 -8.68
C GLU A 193 6.32 14.14 -10.11
N PRO A 194 7.63 13.87 -10.32
CA PRO A 194 8.15 13.59 -11.67
C PRO A 194 7.60 12.31 -12.29
N PHE A 195 7.22 11.33 -11.46
CA PHE A 195 6.80 10.00 -11.88
C PHE A 195 5.29 9.79 -11.79
N PHE A 196 4.63 10.52 -10.90
CA PHE A 196 3.24 10.29 -10.54
C PHE A 196 2.43 11.59 -10.46
N ALA A 197 1.12 11.47 -10.69
CA ALA A 197 0.13 12.50 -10.38
C ALA A 197 -0.68 12.06 -9.15
N GLU A 198 -0.73 12.89 -8.11
CA GLU A 198 -1.54 12.60 -6.92
C GLU A 198 -3.02 12.75 -7.27
N GLY A 199 -3.82 11.76 -6.90
CA GLY A 199 -5.27 11.79 -6.98
C GLY A 199 -5.91 12.40 -5.73
N GLU A 200 -7.17 12.02 -5.46
CA GLU A 200 -7.92 12.55 -4.32
C GLU A 200 -7.35 12.05 -2.98
N ARG A 201 -7.06 13.00 -2.08
CA ARG A 201 -6.52 12.70 -0.75
C ARG A 201 -7.64 12.46 0.24
N ARG A 202 -7.57 11.35 0.98
CA ARG A 202 -8.48 11.05 2.08
C ARG A 202 -7.76 11.15 3.42
N LEU A 203 -8.26 12.02 4.30
CA LEU A 203 -7.82 12.06 5.70
C LEU A 203 -8.61 11.02 6.51
N VAL A 204 -7.90 10.12 7.15
CA VAL A 204 -8.42 9.18 8.14
C VAL A 204 -8.01 9.69 9.51
N ASN A 205 -8.95 10.21 10.28
CA ASN A 205 -8.69 10.71 11.62
C ASN A 205 -9.76 10.31 12.63
N HIS A 206 -9.31 9.85 13.79
CA HIS A 206 -10.17 9.44 14.89
C HIS A 206 -9.37 9.38 16.20
N PRO A 207 -10.01 9.52 17.37
CA PRO A 207 -9.35 9.26 18.63
C PRO A 207 -9.00 7.77 18.76
N LEU A 208 -7.83 7.50 19.32
CA LEU A 208 -7.42 6.19 19.80
C LEU A 208 -7.52 6.18 21.31
N HIS A 209 -8.36 5.31 21.85
CA HIS A 209 -8.37 4.99 23.27
C HIS A 209 -7.51 3.74 23.47
N LEU A 210 -6.33 3.93 24.06
CA LEU A 210 -5.30 2.92 24.16
C LEU A 210 -5.17 2.47 25.60
N SER A 211 -5.22 1.15 25.82
CA SER A 211 -4.71 0.62 27.07
C SER A 211 -3.21 0.90 27.21
N ALA A 212 -2.69 0.92 28.44
CA ALA A 212 -1.25 1.04 28.70
C ALA A 212 -0.42 0.00 27.89
N ARG A 213 -0.95 -1.21 27.66
CA ARG A 213 -0.32 -2.21 26.80
C ARG A 213 -0.32 -1.80 25.33
N GLN A 214 -1.45 -1.36 24.79
CA GLN A 214 -1.56 -0.94 23.38
C GLN A 214 -0.71 0.30 23.10
N ALA A 215 -0.60 1.24 24.05
CA ALA A 215 0.29 2.39 23.93
C ALA A 215 1.76 1.96 23.78
N ARG A 216 2.21 0.99 24.59
CA ARG A 216 3.56 0.40 24.50
C ARG A 216 3.81 -0.28 23.16
N GLU A 217 2.86 -1.07 22.71
CA GLU A 217 2.94 -1.77 21.42
C GLU A 217 3.01 -0.78 20.26
N LEU A 218 2.17 0.27 20.30
CA LEU A 218 2.12 1.32 19.29
C LEU A 218 3.42 2.11 19.23
N ILE A 219 3.94 2.58 20.37
CA ILE A 219 5.22 3.30 20.40
C ILE A 219 6.35 2.43 19.86
N GLY A 220 6.37 1.14 20.19
CA GLY A 220 7.32 0.17 19.65
C GLY A 220 7.26 -0.01 18.11
N MET A 221 6.18 0.44 17.46
CA MET A 221 6.02 0.45 16.00
C MET A 221 6.48 1.77 15.36
N THR A 222 6.78 2.80 16.15
CA THR A 222 7.20 4.11 15.66
C THR A 222 8.73 4.27 15.66
N PRO A 223 9.29 5.21 14.88
CA PRO A 223 10.71 5.57 14.98
C PRO A 223 11.13 6.00 16.39
N SER A 224 10.19 6.51 17.20
CA SER A 224 10.41 6.95 18.57
C SER A 224 10.68 5.81 19.56
N ALA A 225 10.53 4.55 19.16
CA ALA A 225 10.82 3.38 20.00
C ALA A 225 12.26 3.34 20.56
N ARG A 226 13.20 4.06 19.93
CA ARG A 226 14.60 4.18 20.41
C ARG A 226 14.81 5.30 21.42
N HIS A 227 13.83 6.18 21.57
CA HIS A 227 13.92 7.41 22.35
C HIS A 227 12.96 7.43 23.55
N ILE A 228 11.89 6.65 23.48
CA ILE A 228 10.85 6.58 24.50
C ILE A 228 10.91 5.20 25.15
N ASP A 229 11.12 5.15 26.47
CA ASP A 229 10.96 3.91 27.24
C ASP A 229 9.46 3.53 27.22
N PRO A 230 9.07 2.38 26.63
CA PRO A 230 7.66 1.99 26.62
C PRO A 230 7.07 1.85 28.03
N HIS A 231 7.87 1.53 29.05
CA HIS A 231 7.36 1.30 30.40
C HIS A 231 6.81 2.55 31.10
N ILE A 232 6.97 3.74 30.52
CA ILE A 232 6.36 4.97 31.01
C ILE A 232 4.83 4.97 30.90
N PHE A 233 4.27 4.22 29.95
CA PHE A 233 2.82 4.09 29.79
C PHE A 233 2.28 3.07 30.80
N THR A 234 1.80 3.59 31.94
CA THR A 234 1.25 2.79 33.06
C THR A 234 -0.27 2.81 33.10
N ASP A 235 -0.89 3.90 32.63
CA ASP A 235 -2.33 4.10 32.55
C ASP A 235 -2.84 4.11 31.09
N ASP A 236 -4.16 4.04 30.94
CA ASP A 236 -4.81 4.20 29.65
C ASP A 236 -4.67 5.63 29.14
N VAL A 237 -4.43 5.78 27.84
CA VAL A 237 -4.14 7.07 27.20
C VAL A 237 -5.01 7.27 25.96
N THR A 238 -5.33 8.53 25.69
CA THR A 238 -5.99 8.92 24.43
C THR A 238 -4.96 9.58 23.51
N ALA A 239 -4.94 9.16 22.25
CA ALA A 239 -4.08 9.71 21.21
C ALA A 239 -4.90 10.04 19.95
N GLU A 240 -4.37 10.86 19.05
CA GLU A 240 -5.00 11.14 17.76
C GLU A 240 -4.42 10.22 16.67
N PHE A 241 -5.29 9.44 16.02
CA PHE A 241 -4.98 8.83 14.73
C PHE A 241 -5.21 9.87 13.63
N SER A 242 -4.25 10.06 12.73
CA SER A 242 -4.36 11.05 11.66
C SER A 242 -3.44 10.68 10.50
N VAL A 243 -4.01 10.09 9.45
CA VAL A 243 -3.26 9.53 8.31
C VAL A 243 -3.91 9.98 7.02
N VAL A 244 -3.10 10.42 6.06
CA VAL A 244 -3.57 10.72 4.71
C VAL A 244 -3.32 9.50 3.82
N VAL A 245 -4.39 9.02 3.19
CA VAL A 245 -4.35 8.04 2.11
C VAL A 245 -4.44 8.79 0.78
N SER A 246 -3.48 8.56 -0.11
CA SER A 246 -3.47 9.16 -1.46
C SER A 246 -3.18 8.08 -2.51
N PRO A 247 -3.99 7.97 -3.58
CA PRO A 247 -3.60 7.31 -4.81
C PRO A 247 -2.66 8.23 -5.62
N TRP A 248 -1.75 7.59 -6.34
CA TRP A 248 -0.76 8.23 -7.21
C TRP A 248 -0.74 7.49 -8.54
N HIS A 249 -1.17 8.16 -9.61
CA HIS A 249 -1.27 7.56 -10.93
C HIS A 249 0.04 7.71 -11.69
N ARG A 250 0.48 6.64 -12.36
CA ARG A 250 1.70 6.64 -13.17
C ARG A 250 1.62 7.69 -14.29
N ARG A 251 2.63 8.55 -14.42
CA ARG A 251 2.76 9.46 -15.56
C ARG A 251 3.39 8.76 -16.77
N SER A 252 2.91 9.09 -17.96
CA SER A 252 3.56 8.73 -19.23
C SER A 252 4.91 9.45 -19.34
N GLY A 253 6.02 8.71 -19.41
CA GLY A 253 7.35 9.30 -19.66
C GLY A 253 8.08 9.85 -18.43
N GLY A 254 7.83 9.32 -17.23
CA GLY A 254 8.62 9.65 -16.04
C GLY A 254 10.12 9.49 -16.32
N GLN A 255 10.84 10.60 -16.31
CA GLN A 255 12.24 10.66 -16.69
C GLN A 255 13.06 10.05 -15.53
N ALA A 256 13.40 8.77 -15.66
CA ALA A 256 14.44 8.16 -14.84
C ALA A 256 15.77 8.76 -15.30
N ASP A 257 16.17 9.89 -14.72
CA ASP A 257 17.54 10.36 -14.86
C ASP A 257 18.45 9.27 -14.29
N ARG A 258 19.29 8.74 -15.19
CA ARG A 258 20.24 7.66 -14.97
C ARG A 258 21.41 8.10 -14.10
#